data_AF-A0A0Q6AMN5-F1
#
_entry.id   AF-A0A0Q6AMN5-F1
#
_cell.length_a   1.000
_cell.length_b   1.000
_cell.length_c   1.000
_cell.angle_alpha   90.00
_cell.angle_beta   90.00
_cell.angle_gamma   90.00
#
_symmetry.space_group_name_H-M   'P 1'
#
loop_
_entity.id
_entity.type
_entity.pdbx_description
1 polymer ?
#
loop_
_entity_poly.entity_id
_entity_poly.type
_entity_poly.pdbx_seq_one_letter_code
_entity_poly.pdbx_strand_id
1 'polypeptide(L)'
;MKKIIFILLCFSQTVFAQHKKKIVKIPVKQPIEEYKTPDDQLLNGTLKDSKWYFDMKNYREGKLYLDKDNTKPDVLNFVDNNKFQININQKNCKSLIKGTYEILKNDGSTTMPMGYHPFKITSPVQKCAADLSNFLSGAVDVSFDENAQIIEMVEGENFPPTVPGH
;
A
#
# COMPACT_ATOMS: atom_id res chain seq x y z
N MET A 1 41.14 74.40 26.58
CA MET A 1 40.13 73.33 26.60
C MET A 1 39.41 73.28 25.26
N LYS A 2 39.38 72.09 24.66
CA LYS A 2 38.69 71.56 23.47
C LYS A 2 37.66 72.45 22.73
N LYS A 3 37.81 72.58 21.40
CA LYS A 3 36.75 72.38 20.39
C LYS A 3 37.36 71.81 19.10
N ILE A 4 37.01 70.57 18.78
CA ILE A 4 37.41 69.86 17.56
C ILE A 4 36.25 69.97 16.57
N ILE A 5 36.55 70.38 15.34
CA ILE A 5 35.63 70.51 14.21
C ILE A 5 35.39 69.11 13.63
N PHE A 6 34.13 68.68 13.51
CA PHE A 6 33.75 67.42 12.89
C PHE A 6 33.21 67.67 11.48
N ILE A 7 33.88 67.05 10.50
CA ILE A 7 33.54 67.02 9.07
C ILE A 7 32.39 66.04 8.86
N LEU A 8 31.34 66.49 8.16
CA LEU A 8 30.20 65.70 7.71
C LEU A 8 30.66 64.65 6.68
N LEU A 9 30.36 63.37 6.94
CA LEU A 9 30.42 62.30 5.92
C LEU A 9 29.08 61.54 5.93
N CYS A 10 28.39 61.64 4.80
CA CYS A 10 27.06 61.12 4.54
C CYS A 10 27.03 59.59 4.58
N PHE A 11 26.23 59.02 5.48
CA PHE A 11 25.81 57.62 5.39
C PHE A 11 24.39 57.57 4.84
N SER A 12 24.27 57.25 3.54
CA SER A 12 23.01 56.91 2.91
C SER A 12 22.50 55.59 3.47
N GLN A 13 21.52 55.64 4.38
CA GLN A 13 20.75 54.44 4.73
C GLN A 13 19.64 54.26 3.69
N THR A 14 19.80 53.26 2.82
CA THR A 14 18.73 52.75 1.98
C THR A 14 17.70 52.06 2.88
N VAL A 15 16.51 52.67 3.00
CA VAL A 15 15.37 52.06 3.67
C VAL A 15 14.84 50.95 2.77
N PHE A 16 15.23 49.70 3.03
CA PHE A 16 14.52 48.55 2.46
C PHE A 16 13.20 48.38 3.19
N ALA A 17 12.11 48.81 2.54
CA ALA A 17 10.75 48.51 2.94
C ALA A 17 10.52 46.99 2.90
N GLN A 18 10.71 46.32 4.03
CA GLN A 18 10.35 44.92 4.18
C GLN A 18 8.84 44.81 4.37
N HIS A 19 8.09 44.76 3.26
CA HIS A 19 6.67 44.41 3.27
C HIS A 19 6.48 43.06 3.98
N LYS A 20 5.98 43.09 5.21
CA LYS A 20 5.45 41.90 5.89
C LYS A 20 4.22 41.41 5.12
N LYS A 21 4.38 40.46 4.20
CA LYS A 21 3.27 39.62 3.75
C LYS A 21 2.75 38.85 4.96
N LYS A 22 1.56 39.23 5.45
CA LYS A 22 0.78 38.37 6.36
C LYS A 22 0.49 37.08 5.60
N ILE A 23 1.18 36.01 5.97
CA ILE A 23 0.81 34.66 5.56
C ILE A 23 -0.51 34.36 6.26
N VAL A 24 -1.61 34.48 5.51
CA VAL A 24 -2.88 33.89 5.92
C VAL A 24 -2.63 32.38 5.97
N LYS A 25 -2.57 31.82 7.18
CA LYS A 25 -2.57 30.37 7.37
C LYS A 25 -3.93 29.86 6.91
N ILE A 26 -3.99 29.41 5.67
CA ILE A 26 -5.09 28.56 5.20
C ILE A 26 -5.07 27.34 6.16
N PRO A 27 -6.17 27.04 6.86
CA PRO A 27 -6.21 25.84 7.69
C PRO A 27 -5.95 24.65 6.77
N VAL A 28 -4.86 23.94 7.03
CA VAL A 28 -4.55 22.67 6.37
C VAL A 28 -5.75 21.79 6.61
N LYS A 29 -6.50 21.50 5.53
CA LYS A 29 -7.62 20.57 5.51
C LYS A 29 -7.13 19.32 6.23
N GLN A 30 -7.81 18.92 7.32
CA GLN A 30 -7.45 17.73 8.08
C GLN A 30 -7.24 16.57 7.08
N PRO A 31 -6.20 15.73 7.25
CA PRO A 31 -6.06 14.54 6.44
C PRO A 31 -7.38 13.79 6.55
N ILE A 32 -8.00 13.50 5.41
CA ILE A 32 -9.17 12.65 5.32
C ILE A 32 -8.79 11.38 6.08
N GLU A 33 -9.46 11.08 7.19
CA GLU A 33 -9.26 9.79 7.86
C GLU A 33 -9.43 8.72 6.79
N GLU A 34 -8.39 7.91 6.62
CA GLU A 34 -8.40 6.79 5.69
C GLU A 34 -9.64 5.96 6.05
N TYR A 35 -10.62 5.90 5.15
CA TYR A 35 -11.88 5.23 5.40
C TYR A 35 -11.58 3.78 5.77
N LYS A 36 -11.79 3.43 7.04
CA LYS A 36 -11.53 2.07 7.52
C LYS A 36 -12.71 1.19 7.10
N THR A 37 -12.43 0.17 6.30
CA THR A 37 -13.41 -0.85 5.95
C THR A 37 -13.91 -1.57 7.21
N PRO A 38 -15.23 -1.69 7.42
CA PRO A 38 -15.79 -2.45 8.53
C PRO A 38 -15.35 -3.92 8.54
N ASP A 39 -15.02 -4.46 9.72
CA ASP A 39 -14.47 -5.81 9.86
C ASP A 39 -15.44 -6.91 9.36
N ASP A 40 -16.75 -6.68 9.43
CA ASP A 40 -17.80 -7.58 8.95
C ASP A 40 -17.84 -7.69 7.42
N GLN A 41 -17.27 -6.72 6.70
CA GLN A 41 -17.12 -6.71 5.24
C GLN A 41 -15.81 -7.37 4.78
N LEU A 42 -14.92 -7.77 5.70
CA LEU A 42 -13.63 -8.37 5.38
C LEU A 42 -13.64 -9.89 5.54
N LEU A 43 -12.97 -10.59 4.63
CA LEU A 43 -12.64 -12.02 4.73
C LEU A 43 -11.54 -12.31 5.76
N ASN A 44 -10.91 -11.28 6.33
CA ASN A 44 -9.82 -11.42 7.29
C ASN A 44 -10.15 -12.36 8.44
N GLY A 45 -11.36 -12.25 9.01
CA GLY A 45 -11.81 -13.13 10.10
C GLY A 45 -11.96 -14.60 9.69
N THR A 46 -12.30 -14.87 8.43
CA THR A 46 -12.42 -16.21 7.86
C THR A 46 -11.06 -16.79 7.48
N LEU A 47 -10.18 -15.95 6.96
CA LEU A 47 -8.88 -16.37 6.44
C LEU A 47 -7.78 -16.45 7.51
N LYS A 48 -7.93 -15.78 8.66
CA LYS A 48 -6.92 -15.84 9.74
C LYS A 48 -6.56 -17.28 10.10
N ASP A 49 -5.33 -17.48 10.53
CA ASP A 49 -4.77 -18.78 10.92
C ASP A 49 -4.86 -19.87 9.83
N SER A 50 -5.05 -19.48 8.57
CA SER A 50 -5.18 -20.41 7.45
C SER A 50 -3.95 -20.46 6.55
N LYS A 51 -3.71 -21.65 5.99
CA LYS A 51 -2.60 -21.95 5.09
C LYS A 51 -3.12 -22.36 3.71
N TRP A 52 -2.44 -21.88 2.69
CA TRP A 52 -2.82 -22.02 1.29
C TRP A 52 -1.57 -22.28 0.45
N TYR A 53 -1.68 -23.17 -0.53
CA TYR A 53 -0.55 -23.73 -1.26
C TYR A 53 -0.63 -23.39 -2.75
N PHE A 54 0.54 -23.14 -3.34
CA PHE A 54 0.66 -22.80 -4.76
C PHE A 54 2.05 -23.13 -5.31
N ASP A 55 2.20 -23.02 -6.63
CA ASP A 55 3.49 -23.16 -7.30
C ASP A 55 3.80 -21.89 -8.10
N MET A 56 4.76 -21.11 -7.62
CA MET A 56 5.22 -19.86 -8.25
C MET A 56 5.78 -20.11 -9.65
N LYS A 57 6.21 -21.33 -10.02
CA LYS A 57 6.66 -21.61 -11.41
C LYS A 57 5.53 -21.47 -12.43
N ASN A 58 4.29 -21.68 -11.99
CA ASN A 58 3.10 -21.57 -12.82
C ASN A 58 2.53 -20.15 -12.84
N TYR A 59 3.12 -19.23 -12.06
CA TYR A 59 2.78 -17.81 -12.09
C TYR A 59 3.37 -17.16 -13.34
N ARG A 60 2.55 -16.95 -14.37
CA ARG A 60 2.98 -16.31 -15.63
C ARG A 60 2.05 -15.20 -16.15
N GLU A 61 0.84 -15.05 -15.59
CA GLU A 61 -0.25 -14.34 -16.30
C GLU A 61 -1.07 -13.41 -15.38
N GLY A 62 -0.44 -12.77 -14.37
CA GLY A 62 -1.17 -11.87 -13.46
C GLY A 62 -2.29 -12.58 -12.69
N LYS A 63 -2.22 -13.91 -12.58
CA LYS A 63 -3.17 -14.75 -11.87
C LYS A 63 -2.44 -15.71 -10.96
N LEU A 64 -2.94 -15.83 -9.73
CA LEU A 64 -2.44 -16.75 -8.73
C LEU A 64 -3.61 -17.56 -8.18
N TYR A 65 -3.42 -18.88 -8.16
CA TYR A 65 -4.41 -19.82 -7.65
C TYR A 65 -3.86 -20.54 -6.43
N LEU A 66 -4.63 -20.53 -5.34
CA LEU A 66 -4.27 -21.15 -4.08
C LEU A 66 -5.32 -22.19 -3.69
N ASP A 67 -4.87 -23.31 -3.16
CA ASP A 67 -5.76 -24.34 -2.61
C ASP A 67 -5.13 -25.01 -1.37
N LYS A 68 -5.66 -26.16 -0.97
CA LYS A 68 -5.20 -26.95 0.17
C LYS A 68 -4.23 -28.08 -0.20
N ASP A 69 -3.76 -28.13 -1.45
CA ASP A 69 -2.83 -29.17 -1.90
C ASP A 69 -1.42 -28.90 -1.36
N ASN A 70 -1.07 -29.62 -0.28
CA ASN A 70 0.20 -29.48 0.40
C ASN A 70 1.41 -30.06 -0.36
N THR A 71 1.20 -30.67 -1.53
CA THR A 71 2.29 -31.14 -2.38
C THR A 71 2.98 -30.00 -3.12
N LYS A 72 2.33 -28.83 -3.22
CA LYS A 72 2.90 -27.65 -3.84
C LYS A 72 3.95 -26.98 -2.95
N PRO A 73 5.03 -26.47 -3.54
CA PRO A 73 6.20 -26.04 -2.78
C PRO A 73 6.05 -24.72 -2.05
N ASP A 74 5.19 -23.82 -2.53
CA ASP A 74 5.06 -22.46 -2.00
C ASP A 74 3.79 -22.31 -1.17
N VAL A 75 3.87 -21.47 -0.14
CA VAL A 75 2.85 -21.41 0.89
C VAL A 75 2.53 -19.97 1.24
N LEU A 76 1.25 -19.60 1.15
CA LEU A 76 0.69 -18.38 1.73
C LEU A 76 0.04 -18.72 3.07
N ASN A 77 0.42 -17.99 4.11
CA ASN A 77 -0.17 -18.08 5.45
C ASN A 77 -0.82 -16.74 5.78
N PHE A 78 -2.09 -16.76 6.14
CA PHE A 78 -2.73 -15.66 6.83
C PHE A 78 -2.46 -15.87 8.32
N VAL A 79 -1.49 -15.14 8.86
CA VAL A 79 -0.90 -15.41 10.19
C VAL A 79 -1.83 -14.98 11.31
N ASP A 80 -2.51 -13.85 11.14
CA ASP A 80 -3.50 -13.32 12.06
C ASP A 80 -4.54 -12.53 11.25
N ASN A 81 -5.37 -11.71 11.91
CA ASN A 81 -6.42 -10.92 11.26
C ASN A 81 -5.91 -9.85 10.28
N ASN A 82 -4.62 -9.54 10.24
CA ASN A 82 -4.13 -8.49 9.35
C ASN A 82 -2.77 -8.77 8.73
N LYS A 83 -2.05 -9.83 9.11
CA LYS A 83 -0.74 -10.17 8.56
C LYS A 83 -0.80 -11.42 7.71
N PHE A 84 -0.03 -11.40 6.64
CA PHE A 84 0.25 -12.57 5.85
C PHE A 84 1.75 -12.82 5.74
N GLN A 85 2.09 -14.06 5.41
CA GLN A 85 3.44 -14.50 5.11
C GLN A 85 3.43 -15.51 3.98
N ILE A 86 4.17 -15.22 2.92
CA ILE A 86 4.43 -16.15 1.82
C ILE A 86 5.84 -16.71 1.93
N ASN A 87 5.94 -18.03 1.98
CA ASN A 87 7.19 -18.77 1.90
C ASN A 87 7.33 -19.32 0.48
N ILE A 88 8.31 -18.82 -0.26
CA ILE A 88 8.70 -19.38 -1.56
C ILE A 88 9.82 -20.38 -1.32
N ASN A 89 9.63 -21.63 -1.75
CA ASN A 89 10.57 -22.72 -1.55
C ASN A 89 10.81 -23.50 -2.86
N GLN A 90 11.25 -22.78 -3.86
CA GLN A 90 11.63 -23.32 -5.16
C GLN A 90 13.12 -23.69 -5.17
N LYS A 91 13.51 -24.62 -6.05
CA LYS A 91 14.90 -25.09 -6.20
C LYS A 91 15.92 -23.93 -6.31
N ASN A 92 15.57 -22.88 -7.05
CA ASN A 92 16.43 -21.73 -7.33
C ASN A 92 15.95 -20.41 -6.69
N CYS A 93 14.91 -20.45 -5.84
CA CYS A 93 14.38 -19.27 -5.16
C CYS A 93 13.85 -19.68 -3.79
N LYS A 94 14.52 -19.19 -2.74
CA LYS A 94 14.05 -19.28 -1.36
C LYS A 94 13.83 -17.88 -0.85
N SER A 95 12.57 -17.49 -0.66
CA SER A 95 12.20 -16.12 -0.33
C SER A 95 11.09 -16.12 0.71
N LEU A 96 11.02 -15.00 1.44
CA LEU A 96 10.03 -14.76 2.47
C LEU A 96 9.42 -13.39 2.21
N ILE A 97 8.14 -13.36 1.83
CA ILE A 97 7.37 -12.13 1.64
C ILE A 97 6.43 -11.99 2.83
N LYS A 98 6.39 -10.81 3.44
CA LYS A 98 5.52 -10.49 4.57
C LYS A 98 4.81 -9.18 4.31
N GLY A 99 3.61 -9.06 4.85
CA GLY A 99 2.82 -7.85 4.69
C GLY A 99 1.57 -7.86 5.52
N THR A 100 0.75 -6.84 5.28
CA THR A 100 -0.61 -6.81 5.78
C THR A 100 -1.61 -7.09 4.67
N TYR A 101 -2.80 -7.55 5.03
CA TYR A 101 -3.87 -7.79 4.08
C TYR A 101 -5.22 -7.32 4.62
N GLU A 102 -6.07 -6.88 3.70
CA GLU A 102 -7.48 -6.56 3.93
C GLU A 102 -8.21 -7.04 2.69
N ILE A 103 -8.95 -8.15 2.76
CA ILE A 103 -9.66 -8.73 1.60
C ILE A 103 -11.16 -8.52 1.79
N LEU A 104 -11.82 -7.85 0.87
CA LEU A 104 -13.27 -7.64 0.89
C LEU A 104 -14.02 -8.96 0.61
N LYS A 105 -15.13 -9.16 1.30
CA LYS A 105 -16.09 -10.22 0.96
C LYS A 105 -16.75 -9.88 -0.37
N ASN A 106 -16.93 -10.90 -1.21
CA ASN A 106 -17.78 -10.78 -2.38
C ASN A 106 -19.25 -10.88 -1.92
N ASP A 107 -19.90 -9.74 -1.70
CA ASP A 107 -21.31 -9.64 -1.33
C ASP A 107 -22.24 -9.46 -2.56
N GLY A 108 -21.71 -9.66 -3.78
CA GLY A 108 -22.40 -9.39 -5.03
C GLY A 108 -22.29 -7.92 -5.50
N SER A 109 -21.66 -7.04 -4.72
CA SER A 109 -21.25 -5.71 -5.15
C SER A 109 -20.03 -5.81 -6.06
N THR A 110 -20.15 -5.31 -7.28
CA THR A 110 -19.04 -5.26 -8.26
C THR A 110 -18.13 -4.04 -8.05
N THR A 111 -18.45 -3.16 -7.11
CA THR A 111 -17.70 -1.92 -6.90
C THR A 111 -16.66 -2.07 -5.80
N MET A 112 -15.41 -2.35 -6.20
CA MET A 112 -14.25 -2.19 -5.32
C MET A 112 -14.01 -0.69 -5.06
N PRO A 113 -13.63 -0.29 -3.82
CA PRO A 113 -13.23 1.10 -3.57
C PRO A 113 -12.06 1.48 -4.49
N MET A 114 -12.10 2.69 -5.06
CA MET A 114 -10.98 3.16 -5.91
C MET A 114 -9.66 3.16 -5.12
N GLY A 115 -8.60 2.63 -5.73
CA GLY A 115 -7.28 2.54 -5.09
C GLY A 115 -7.19 1.51 -3.97
N TYR A 116 -8.15 0.59 -3.88
CA TYR A 116 -8.10 -0.55 -2.96
C TYR A 116 -7.02 -1.54 -3.39
N HIS A 117 -6.12 -1.86 -2.45
CA HIS A 117 -5.04 -2.83 -2.62
C HIS A 117 -5.16 -3.85 -1.50
N PRO A 118 -5.53 -5.11 -1.79
CA PRO A 118 -5.79 -6.08 -0.73
C PRO A 118 -4.55 -6.47 0.06
N PHE A 119 -3.35 -6.25 -0.48
CA PHE A 119 -2.09 -6.59 0.16
C PHE A 119 -1.16 -5.37 0.21
N LYS A 120 -0.42 -5.28 1.31
CA LYS A 120 0.66 -4.30 1.49
C LYS A 120 1.92 -5.01 1.96
N ILE A 121 2.92 -5.09 1.09
CA ILE A 121 4.19 -5.75 1.40
C ILE A 121 5.03 -4.86 2.33
N THR A 122 5.60 -5.47 3.37
CA THR A 122 6.48 -4.81 4.35
C THR A 122 7.89 -5.41 4.37
N SER A 123 8.07 -6.62 3.85
CA SER A 123 9.39 -7.22 3.67
C SER A 123 10.14 -6.62 2.47
N PRO A 124 11.48 -6.59 2.48
CA PRO A 124 12.27 -6.25 1.29
C PRO A 124 11.95 -7.16 0.11
N VAL A 125 11.80 -6.56 -1.08
CA VAL A 125 11.57 -7.31 -2.33
C VAL A 125 12.82 -8.11 -2.68
N GLN A 126 12.65 -9.43 -2.87
CA GLN A 126 13.73 -10.31 -3.29
C GLN A 126 13.66 -10.53 -4.80
N LYS A 127 14.79 -10.46 -5.50
CA LYS A 127 14.85 -10.51 -6.97
C LYS A 127 14.13 -11.72 -7.57
N CYS A 128 14.22 -12.89 -6.95
CA CYS A 128 13.62 -14.12 -7.50
C CYS A 128 12.09 -14.22 -7.31
N ALA A 129 11.50 -13.33 -6.50
CA ALA A 129 10.05 -13.26 -6.27
C ALA A 129 9.53 -11.83 -6.51
N ALA A 130 10.26 -11.03 -7.32
CA ALA A 130 9.93 -9.64 -7.59
C ALA A 130 8.58 -9.52 -8.31
N ASP A 131 8.33 -10.37 -9.30
CA ASP A 131 7.08 -10.34 -10.08
C ASP A 131 5.86 -10.63 -9.20
N LEU A 132 5.95 -11.63 -8.31
CA LEU A 132 4.91 -11.92 -7.32
C LEU A 132 4.73 -10.76 -6.33
N SER A 133 5.82 -10.14 -5.88
CA SER A 133 5.76 -9.00 -4.96
C SER A 133 5.09 -7.79 -5.61
N ASN A 134 5.41 -7.53 -6.88
CA ASN A 134 4.82 -6.44 -7.66
C ASN A 134 3.33 -6.68 -7.90
N PHE A 135 2.95 -7.90 -8.25
CA PHE A 135 1.55 -8.30 -8.40
C PHE A 135 0.74 -8.05 -7.15
N LEU A 136 1.20 -8.58 -6.00
CA LEU A 136 0.51 -8.39 -4.72
C LEU A 136 0.45 -6.92 -4.29
N SER A 137 1.43 -6.10 -4.70
CA SER A 137 1.44 -4.66 -4.37
C SER A 137 0.56 -3.82 -5.30
N GLY A 138 0.03 -4.40 -6.38
CA GLY A 138 -0.89 -3.74 -7.31
C GLY A 138 -2.36 -3.94 -6.95
N ALA A 139 -3.25 -3.49 -7.84
CA ALA A 139 -4.66 -3.87 -7.78
C ALA A 139 -4.79 -5.38 -8.02
N VAL A 140 -5.38 -6.08 -7.05
CA VAL A 140 -5.62 -7.52 -7.12
C VAL A 140 -7.07 -7.77 -6.75
N ASP A 141 -7.80 -8.43 -7.63
CA ASP A 141 -9.13 -8.94 -7.33
C ASP A 141 -8.98 -10.32 -6.70
N VAL A 142 -9.54 -10.51 -5.51
CA VAL A 142 -9.46 -11.77 -4.75
C VAL A 142 -10.84 -12.39 -4.66
N SER A 143 -10.99 -13.60 -5.18
CA SER A 143 -12.18 -14.42 -5.01
C SER A 143 -11.88 -15.61 -4.10
N PHE A 144 -12.83 -15.92 -3.22
CA PHE A 144 -12.73 -17.02 -2.27
C PHE A 144 -13.94 -17.93 -2.43
N ASP A 145 -13.71 -19.17 -2.83
CA ASP A 145 -14.72 -20.23 -2.86
C ASP A 145 -14.56 -21.11 -1.62
N GLU A 146 -15.48 -20.94 -0.67
CA GLU A 146 -15.51 -21.71 0.57
C GLU A 146 -15.71 -23.22 0.34
N ASN A 147 -16.54 -23.59 -0.65
CA ASN A 147 -16.90 -24.98 -0.91
C ASN A 147 -15.76 -25.73 -1.57
N ALA A 148 -15.17 -25.12 -2.59
CA ALA A 148 -14.04 -25.71 -3.31
C ALA A 148 -12.72 -25.58 -2.54
N GLN A 149 -12.69 -24.76 -1.48
CA GLN A 149 -11.47 -24.39 -0.74
C GLN A 149 -10.40 -23.86 -1.68
N ILE A 150 -10.76 -22.81 -2.42
CA ILE A 150 -9.92 -22.15 -3.42
C ILE A 150 -9.87 -20.66 -3.14
N ILE A 151 -8.69 -20.06 -3.28
CA ILE A 151 -8.54 -18.62 -3.45
C ILE A 151 -7.96 -18.38 -4.83
N GLU A 152 -8.64 -17.56 -5.61
CA GLU A 152 -8.14 -17.05 -6.88
C GLU A 152 -7.85 -15.56 -6.75
N MET A 153 -6.69 -15.16 -7.27
CA MET A 153 -6.24 -13.78 -7.32
C MET A 153 -5.95 -13.44 -8.77
N VAL A 154 -6.49 -12.33 -9.25
CA VAL A 154 -6.30 -11.86 -10.62
C VAL A 154 -5.89 -10.39 -10.57
N GLU A 155 -5.08 -9.96 -11.53
CA GLU A 155 -4.73 -8.56 -11.69
C GLU A 155 -6.01 -7.75 -11.91
N GLY A 156 -6.24 -6.79 -11.02
CA GLY A 156 -7.39 -5.90 -11.05
C GLY A 156 -7.11 -4.63 -11.88
N GLU A 157 -8.16 -3.87 -12.16
CA GLU A 157 -8.02 -2.60 -12.87
C GLU A 157 -7.44 -1.51 -11.95
N ASN A 158 -6.29 -0.95 -12.33
CA ASN A 158 -5.72 0.22 -11.67
C ASN A 158 -6.44 1.49 -12.13
N PHE A 159 -7.46 1.93 -11.39
CA PHE A 159 -8.06 3.24 -11.62
C PHE A 159 -7.19 4.36 -10.99
N PRO A 160 -6.78 5.39 -11.76
CA PRO A 160 -6.12 6.55 -11.16
C PRO A 160 -7.12 7.29 -10.24
N PRO A 161 -6.65 7.87 -9.12
CA PRO A 161 -7.53 8.63 -8.23
C PRO A 161 -8.07 9.85 -8.97
N THR A 162 -9.39 9.91 -9.19
CA THR A 162 -10.03 11.10 -9.77
C THR A 162 -10.01 12.21 -8.74
N VAL A 163 -9.23 13.26 -9.01
CA VAL A 163 -9.31 14.51 -8.22
C VAL A 163 -10.71 15.09 -8.43
N PRO A 164 -11.50 15.37 -7.37
CA PRO A 164 -12.77 16.04 -7.55
C PRO A 164 -12.54 17.39 -8.21
N GLY A 165 -13.03 17.56 -9.43
CA GLY A 165 -13.04 18.86 -10.09
C GLY A 165 -13.84 19.84 -9.24
N HIS A 166 -13.18 20.93 -8.82
CA HIS A 166 -13.83 22.09 -8.21
C HIS A 166 -14.58 22.91 -9.26
#